data_AF-A0A9E3CIP8-F1
#
_entry.id   AF-A0A9E3CIP8-F1
#
_cell.length_a   1.000
_cell.length_b   1.000
_cell.length_c   1.000
_cell.angle_alpha   90.00
_cell.angle_beta   90.00
_cell.angle_gamma   90.00
#
_symmetry.space_group_name_H-M   'P 1'
#
loop_
_entity.id
_entity.type
_entity.pdbx_description
1 polymer ?
#
loop_
_entity_poly.entity_id
_entity_poly.type
_entity_poly.pdbx_seq_one_letter_code
_entity_poly.pdbx_strand_id
1 'polypeptide(L)'
;MSARQDYLIRATGGGTHLAAACGAVYDAIAPRASFAYVNPVSDVADQMPADIETVRSWLERDGLDLVRTSSADDTAWAFTRAYTPWSVHVEVFDDASKRVATFDDCGHSIIANLTETEARAIASAVAPGHSVEPLLGTTTQAATERRTS
;
A
#
# COMPACT_ATOMS: atom_id res chain seq x y z
N MET A 1 1.01 24.54 -6.65
CA MET A 1 0.91 23.15 -6.16
C MET A 1 2.28 22.52 -6.31
N SER A 2 2.83 21.88 -5.28
CA SER A 2 4.11 21.18 -5.39
C SER A 2 3.99 20.02 -6.39
N ALA A 3 5.03 19.81 -7.20
CA ALA A 3 5.07 18.68 -8.12
C ALA A 3 5.03 17.36 -7.33
N ARG A 4 4.39 16.34 -7.90
CA ARG A 4 4.41 14.98 -7.36
C ARG A 4 5.58 14.21 -7.95
N GLN A 5 6.18 13.34 -7.14
CA GLN A 5 7.20 12.38 -7.55
C GLN A 5 7.07 11.11 -6.72
N ASP A 6 7.74 10.04 -7.14
CA ASP A 6 7.76 8.81 -6.38
C ASP A 6 8.71 8.95 -5.19
N TYR A 7 8.24 8.50 -4.03
CA TYR A 7 9.02 8.36 -2.81
C TYR A 7 9.08 6.89 -2.43
N LEU A 8 10.24 6.45 -1.99
CA LEU A 8 10.43 5.18 -1.31
C LEU A 8 10.27 5.41 0.20
N ILE A 9 9.37 4.66 0.82
CA ILE A 9 9.21 4.57 2.26
C ILE A 9 9.67 3.18 2.68
N ARG A 10 10.74 3.12 3.49
CA ARG A 10 11.23 1.87 4.07
C ARG A 10 10.72 1.74 5.49
N ALA A 11 9.86 0.75 5.71
CA ALA A 11 9.32 0.45 7.03
C ALA A 11 10.11 -0.69 7.71
N THR A 12 10.36 -0.57 9.01
CA THR A 12 11.16 -1.51 9.82
C THR A 12 10.43 -1.79 11.13
N GLY A 13 10.71 -2.93 11.76
CA GLY A 13 10.01 -3.36 12.98
C GLY A 13 8.86 -4.34 12.71
N GLY A 14 8.07 -4.62 13.75
CA GLY A 14 6.97 -5.60 13.71
C GLY A 14 5.64 -5.02 13.22
N GLY A 15 4.60 -5.86 13.20
CA GLY A 15 3.28 -5.56 12.60
C GLY A 15 2.66 -4.21 12.98
N THR A 16 2.78 -3.75 14.23
CA THR A 16 2.27 -2.44 14.64
C THR A 16 2.97 -1.26 13.95
N HIS A 17 4.29 -1.34 13.75
CA HIS A 17 5.06 -0.30 13.07
C HIS A 17 4.75 -0.28 11.56
N LEU A 18 4.62 -1.46 10.96
CA LEU A 18 4.26 -1.60 9.55
C LEU A 18 2.84 -1.11 9.28
N ALA A 19 1.89 -1.43 10.16
CA ALA A 19 0.52 -0.94 10.09
C ALA A 19 0.45 0.58 10.21
N ALA A 20 1.25 1.19 11.10
CA ALA A 20 1.33 2.64 11.21
C ALA A 20 1.89 3.30 9.94
N ALA A 21 2.97 2.74 9.37
CA ALA A 21 3.56 3.24 8.12
C ALA A 21 2.60 3.11 6.93
N CYS A 22 1.99 1.94 6.75
CA CYS A 22 0.98 1.73 5.71
C CYS A 22 -0.21 2.68 5.90
N GLY A 23 -0.70 2.82 7.14
CA GLY A 23 -1.78 3.72 7.49
C GLY A 23 -1.50 5.18 7.14
N ALA A 24 -0.30 5.67 7.44
CA ALA A 24 0.11 7.04 7.10
C ALA A 24 0.15 7.29 5.60
N VAL A 25 0.60 6.30 4.81
CA VAL A 25 0.57 6.39 3.34
C VAL A 25 -0.87 6.39 2.83
N TYR A 26 -1.74 5.50 3.35
CA TYR A 26 -3.17 5.51 3.00
C TYR A 26 -3.82 6.85 3.27
N ASP A 27 -3.58 7.46 4.43
CA ASP A 27 -4.15 8.78 4.78
C ASP A 27 -3.66 9.87 3.81
N ALA A 28 -2.38 9.83 3.42
CA ALA A 28 -1.81 10.77 2.45
C ALA A 28 -2.34 10.56 1.02
N ILE A 29 -2.69 9.33 0.63
CA ILE A 29 -3.20 9.01 -0.71
C ILE A 29 -4.72 9.01 -0.82
N ALA A 30 -5.45 8.95 0.30
CA ALA A 30 -6.90 8.82 0.35
C ALA A 30 -7.65 9.82 -0.55
N PRO A 31 -7.28 11.13 -0.63
CA PRO A 31 -8.02 12.09 -1.46
C PRO A 31 -7.99 11.79 -2.98
N ARG A 32 -7.12 10.89 -3.44
CA ARG A 32 -6.99 10.52 -4.87
C ARG A 32 -7.06 9.03 -5.13
N ALA A 33 -7.21 8.19 -4.11
CA ALA A 33 -7.31 6.75 -4.28
C ALA A 33 -8.73 6.35 -4.70
N SER A 34 -8.86 5.59 -5.78
CA SER A 34 -10.14 5.14 -6.34
C SER A 34 -10.36 3.64 -6.14
N PHE A 35 -9.31 2.83 -6.33
CA PHE A 35 -9.37 1.39 -6.13
C PHE A 35 -7.99 0.82 -5.82
N ALA A 36 -7.97 -0.42 -5.33
CA ALA A 36 -6.74 -1.16 -5.09
C ALA A 36 -6.86 -2.58 -5.64
N TYR A 37 -5.71 -3.17 -5.94
CA TYR A 37 -5.54 -4.60 -6.11
C TYR A 37 -4.76 -5.15 -4.93
N VAL A 38 -5.35 -6.12 -4.22
CA VAL A 38 -4.80 -6.71 -3.00
C VAL A 38 -4.51 -8.18 -3.24
N ASN A 39 -3.26 -8.60 -3.01
CA ASN A 39 -2.93 -10.02 -2.98
C ASN A 39 -3.25 -10.58 -1.58
N PRO A 40 -4.16 -11.56 -1.43
CA PRO A 40 -4.48 -12.13 -0.13
C PRO A 40 -3.40 -13.06 0.43
N VAL A 41 -2.28 -13.25 -0.29
CA VAL A 41 -1.11 -14.00 0.20
C VAL A 41 -0.30 -13.15 1.17
N SER A 42 0.24 -13.82 2.19
CA SER A 42 1.10 -13.25 3.22
C SER A 42 2.26 -14.20 3.54
N ASP A 43 3.48 -13.67 3.59
CA ASP A 43 4.66 -14.41 4.04
C ASP A 43 4.75 -14.54 5.58
N VAL A 44 3.97 -13.72 6.30
CA VAL A 44 3.92 -13.69 7.77
C VAL A 44 2.54 -14.13 8.29
N ALA A 45 1.93 -15.10 7.60
CA ALA A 45 0.57 -15.57 7.90
C ALA A 45 0.42 -16.12 9.33
N ASP A 46 1.47 -16.71 9.88
CA ASP A 46 1.52 -17.26 11.25
C ASP A 46 1.57 -16.18 12.35
N GLN A 47 1.76 -14.91 11.96
CA GLN A 47 1.84 -13.76 12.87
C GLN A 47 0.59 -12.89 12.83
N MET A 48 -0.41 -13.24 12.00
CA MET A 48 -1.63 -12.45 11.85
C MET A 48 -2.50 -12.51 13.12
N PRO A 49 -2.96 -11.37 13.62
CA PRO A 49 -4.05 -11.31 14.59
C PRO A 49 -5.38 -11.84 14.01
N ALA A 50 -6.26 -12.35 14.87
CA ALA A 50 -7.51 -13.00 14.46
C ALA A 50 -8.48 -12.09 13.66
N ASP A 51 -8.48 -10.78 13.94
CA ASP A 51 -9.24 -9.79 13.18
C ASP A 51 -8.68 -9.63 11.75
N ILE A 52 -7.36 -9.69 11.59
CA ILE A 52 -6.70 -9.67 10.27
C ILE A 52 -6.93 -10.98 9.51
N GLU A 53 -6.94 -12.14 10.19
CA GLU A 53 -7.32 -13.42 9.57
C GLU A 53 -8.76 -13.40 9.04
N THR A 54 -9.67 -12.72 9.75
CA THR A 54 -11.05 -12.50 9.30
C THR A 54 -11.09 -11.68 8.02
N VAL A 55 -10.28 -10.60 7.95
CA VAL A 55 -10.15 -9.78 6.74
C VAL A 55 -9.56 -10.58 5.58
N ARG A 56 -8.52 -11.38 5.83
CA ARG A 56 -7.92 -12.28 4.84
C ARG A 56 -8.97 -13.24 4.26
N SER A 57 -9.74 -13.89 5.13
CA SER A 57 -10.80 -14.82 4.74
C SER A 57 -11.86 -14.15 3.86
N TRP A 58 -12.17 -12.87 4.13
CA TRP A 58 -13.07 -12.09 3.29
C TRP A 58 -12.49 -11.83 1.90
N LEU A 59 -11.19 -11.51 1.80
CA LEU A 59 -10.49 -11.30 0.53
C LEU A 59 -10.40 -12.62 -0.27
N GLU A 60 -10.17 -13.75 0.41
CA GLU A 60 -10.03 -15.06 -0.23
C GLU A 60 -11.37 -15.71 -0.66
N ARG A 61 -12.52 -15.15 -0.23
CA ARG A 61 -13.86 -15.74 -0.44
C ARG A 61 -14.11 -16.25 -1.86
N ASP A 62 -13.67 -15.47 -2.84
CA ASP A 62 -13.96 -15.70 -4.25
C ASP A 62 -12.84 -16.50 -4.95
N GLY A 63 -11.81 -16.96 -4.20
CA GLY A 63 -10.70 -17.77 -4.69
C GLY A 63 -9.78 -17.04 -5.67
N LEU A 64 -9.74 -15.71 -5.61
CA LEU A 64 -8.97 -14.87 -6.52
C LEU A 64 -7.55 -14.63 -5.98
N ASP A 65 -6.56 -14.77 -6.86
CA ASP A 65 -5.15 -14.44 -6.55
C ASP A 65 -4.92 -12.93 -6.33
N LEU A 66 -5.84 -12.09 -6.83
CA LEU A 66 -5.77 -10.64 -6.72
C LEU A 66 -7.19 -10.07 -6.64
N VAL A 67 -7.49 -9.41 -5.52
CA VAL A 67 -8.82 -8.89 -5.22
C VAL A 67 -8.85 -7.40 -5.52
N ARG A 68 -9.80 -6.97 -6.35
CA ARG A 68 -10.03 -5.55 -6.59
C ARG A 68 -11.01 -4.99 -5.56
N THR A 69 -10.60 -3.94 -4.84
CA THR A 69 -11.45 -3.21 -3.89
C THR A 69 -11.62 -1.76 -4.33
N SER A 70 -12.77 -1.16 -4.04
CA SER A 70 -13.05 0.24 -4.40
C SER A 70 -13.05 1.10 -3.15
N SER A 71 -12.53 2.33 -3.25
CA SER A 71 -12.64 3.32 -2.17
C SER A 71 -14.07 3.84 -1.95
N ALA A 72 -15.01 3.52 -2.86
CA ALA A 72 -16.43 3.81 -2.69
C ALA A 72 -17.17 2.75 -1.83
N ASP A 73 -16.54 1.61 -1.54
CA ASP A 73 -17.03 0.61 -0.60
C ASP A 73 -16.23 0.73 0.69
N ASP A 74 -16.80 1.41 1.69
CA ASP A 74 -16.14 1.68 2.97
C ASP A 74 -15.62 0.41 3.66
N THR A 75 -16.35 -0.72 3.53
CA THR A 75 -15.96 -1.98 4.16
C THR A 75 -14.78 -2.60 3.43
N ALA A 76 -14.89 -2.74 2.10
CA ALA A 76 -13.80 -3.30 1.29
C ALA A 76 -12.53 -2.44 1.39
N TRP A 77 -12.68 -1.12 1.47
CA TRP A 77 -11.58 -0.19 1.60
C TRP A 77 -10.92 -0.25 2.99
N ALA A 78 -11.72 -0.31 4.06
CA ALA A 78 -11.20 -0.51 5.42
C ALA A 78 -10.43 -1.84 5.54
N PHE A 79 -10.96 -2.91 4.94
CA PHE A 79 -10.31 -4.21 4.91
C PHE A 79 -9.01 -4.18 4.12
N THR A 80 -8.99 -3.51 2.97
CA THR A 80 -7.76 -3.30 2.18
C THR A 80 -6.70 -2.58 3.01
N ARG A 81 -7.06 -1.47 3.66
CA ARG A 81 -6.15 -0.72 4.53
C ARG A 81 -5.62 -1.56 5.69
N ALA A 82 -6.49 -2.32 6.36
CA ALA A 82 -6.12 -3.16 7.50
C ALA A 82 -5.21 -4.34 7.11
N TYR A 83 -5.44 -4.92 5.93
CA TYR A 83 -4.71 -6.09 5.44
C TYR A 83 -3.38 -5.75 4.76
N THR A 84 -3.23 -4.54 4.23
CA THR A 84 -2.01 -4.10 3.51
C THR A 84 -0.68 -4.43 4.22
N PRO A 85 -0.48 -4.21 5.54
CA PRO A 85 0.77 -4.54 6.21
C PRO A 85 1.04 -6.05 6.36
N TRP A 86 0.14 -6.91 5.86
CA TRP A 86 0.27 -8.36 5.88
C TRP A 86 0.30 -8.95 4.47
N SER A 87 -0.09 -8.18 3.46
CA SER A 87 -0.08 -8.64 2.08
C SER A 87 1.32 -8.59 1.50
N VAL A 88 1.68 -9.61 0.71
CA VAL A 88 2.93 -9.59 -0.07
C VAL A 88 2.93 -8.48 -1.13
N HIS A 89 1.76 -8.03 -1.58
CA HIS A 89 1.64 -7.03 -2.64
C HIS A 89 0.27 -6.33 -2.67
N VAL A 90 0.28 -5.00 -2.62
CA VAL A 90 -0.90 -4.15 -2.85
C VAL A 90 -0.54 -3.01 -3.79
N GLU A 91 -1.38 -2.77 -4.79
CA GLU A 91 -1.30 -1.59 -5.65
C GLU A 91 -2.56 -0.74 -5.51
N VAL A 92 -2.37 0.58 -5.38
CA VAL A 92 -3.47 1.56 -5.26
C VAL A 92 -3.44 2.50 -6.47
N PHE A 93 -4.61 2.79 -7.03
CA PHE A 93 -4.77 3.57 -8.25
C PHE A 93 -5.76 4.72 -8.07
N ASP A 94 -5.59 5.78 -8.87
CA ASP A 94 -6.56 6.86 -9.02
C ASP A 94 -7.69 6.50 -10.01
N ASP A 95 -8.61 7.45 -10.23
CA ASP A 95 -9.75 7.30 -11.14
C ASP A 95 -9.33 7.20 -12.62
N ALA A 96 -8.16 7.76 -12.97
CA ALA A 96 -7.52 7.64 -14.27
C ALA A 96 -6.69 6.36 -14.42
N SER A 97 -6.80 5.41 -13.49
CA SER A 97 -6.03 4.15 -13.45
C SER A 97 -4.50 4.36 -13.43
N LYS A 98 -4.04 5.49 -12.90
CA LYS A 98 -2.62 5.71 -12.60
C LYS A 98 -2.34 5.23 -11.19
N ARG A 99 -1.23 4.52 -11.04
CA ARG A 99 -0.79 4.00 -9.75
C ARG A 99 -0.35 5.16 -8.85
N VAL A 100 -0.91 5.21 -7.65
CA VAL A 100 -0.59 6.22 -6.62
C VAL A 100 0.23 5.66 -5.48
N ALA A 101 0.17 4.35 -5.23
CA ALA A 101 1.04 3.66 -4.28
C ALA A 101 1.19 2.17 -4.61
N THR A 102 2.29 1.58 -4.18
CA THR A 102 2.58 0.15 -4.15
C THR A 102 3.15 -0.20 -2.78
N PHE A 103 2.64 -1.27 -2.19
CA PHE A 103 3.09 -1.81 -0.92
C PHE A 103 3.58 -3.23 -1.18
N ASP A 104 4.86 -3.47 -0.95
CA ASP A 104 5.53 -4.75 -1.15
C ASP A 104 6.05 -5.28 0.18
N ASP A 105 6.32 -6.58 0.23
CA ASP A 105 6.98 -7.25 1.34
C ASP A 105 6.26 -6.96 2.67
N CYS A 106 4.95 -7.16 2.75
CA CYS A 106 4.15 -6.91 3.96
C CYS A 106 4.28 -5.46 4.46
N GLY A 107 4.41 -4.50 3.55
CA GLY A 107 4.52 -3.08 3.86
C GLY A 107 5.92 -2.61 4.28
N HIS A 108 6.94 -3.46 4.19
CA HIS A 108 8.33 -3.07 4.43
C HIS A 108 8.89 -2.14 3.35
N SER A 109 8.41 -2.27 2.12
CA SER A 109 8.82 -1.44 0.99
C SER A 109 7.59 -0.80 0.35
N ILE A 110 7.47 0.53 0.45
CA ILE A 110 6.33 1.25 -0.10
C ILE A 110 6.84 2.29 -1.10
N ILE A 111 6.29 2.28 -2.30
CA ILE A 111 6.53 3.34 -3.30
C ILE A 111 5.24 4.14 -3.43
N ALA A 112 5.29 5.45 -3.21
CA ALA A 112 4.10 6.30 -3.29
C ALA A 112 4.36 7.56 -4.10
N ASN A 113 3.40 7.93 -4.95
CA ASN A 113 3.44 9.18 -5.70
C ASN A 113 2.93 10.33 -4.83
N LEU A 114 3.85 11.12 -4.30
CA LEU A 114 3.61 12.11 -3.25
C LEU A 114 4.11 13.51 -3.65
N THR A 115 3.47 14.51 -3.08
CA THR A 115 4.06 15.84 -2.94
C THR A 115 5.06 15.84 -1.79
N GLU A 116 5.97 16.81 -1.79
CA GLU A 116 6.94 17.00 -0.70
C GLU A 116 6.26 17.19 0.68
N THR A 117 5.09 17.84 0.71
CA THR A 117 4.33 18.05 1.95
C THR A 117 3.74 16.75 2.48
N GLU A 118 3.16 15.91 1.62
CA GLU A 118 2.67 14.59 2.01
C GLU A 118 3.82 13.69 2.48
N ALA A 119 4.96 13.71 1.79
CA ALA A 119 6.16 12.94 2.19
C ALA A 119 6.67 13.37 3.58
N ARG A 120 6.72 14.67 3.87
CA ARG A 120 7.07 15.18 5.21
C ARG A 120 6.07 14.77 6.29
N ALA A 121 4.77 14.78 5.96
CA ALA A 121 3.72 14.36 6.89
C ALA A 121 3.87 12.88 7.25
N ILE A 122 4.12 12.01 6.25
CA ILE A 122 4.40 10.59 6.46
C ILE A 122 5.67 10.43 7.32
N ALA A 123 6.77 11.11 6.96
CA ALA A 123 8.03 11.04 7.72
C ALA A 123 7.87 11.43 9.19
N SER A 124 6.91 12.32 9.50
CA SER A 124 6.60 12.74 10.87
C SER A 124 5.68 11.77 11.61
N ALA A 125 4.87 11.00 10.89
CA ALA A 125 3.92 10.05 11.45
C ALA A 125 4.53 8.67 11.72
N VAL A 126 5.57 8.30 10.97
CA VAL A 126 6.26 7.02 11.13
C VAL A 126 7.26 7.09 12.29
N ALA A 127 7.41 5.97 13.02
CA ALA A 127 8.38 5.85 14.11
C ALA A 127 9.85 6.08 13.68
N PRO A 128 10.76 6.39 14.63
CA PRO A 128 12.18 6.46 14.35
C PRO A 128 12.71 5.15 13.75
N GLY A 129 13.53 5.23 12.69
CA GLY A 129 14.11 4.08 12.00
C GLY A 129 13.44 3.72 10.66
N HIS A 130 12.34 4.39 10.32
CA HIS A 130 11.80 4.40 8.97
C HIS A 130 12.46 5.51 8.14
N SER A 131 12.53 5.32 6.82
CA SER A 131 13.01 6.37 5.91
C SER A 131 11.95 6.72 4.87
N VAL A 132 11.94 7.99 4.45
CA VAL A 132 11.11 8.52 3.37
C VAL A 132 12.02 9.32 2.45
N GLU A 133 12.29 8.77 1.27
CA GLU A 133 13.32 9.28 0.37
C GLU A 133 12.75 9.48 -1.04
N PRO A 134 13.03 10.61 -1.71
CA PRO A 134 12.62 10.79 -3.10
C PRO A 134 13.37 9.78 -3.99
N LEU A 135 12.64 9.09 -4.86
CA LEU A 135 13.25 8.29 -5.92
C LEU A 135 13.69 9.23 -7.05
N LEU A 136 14.93 9.71 -6.96
CA LEU A 136 15.52 10.57 -7.97
C LEU A 136 15.74 9.76 -9.27
N GLY A 137 14.85 9.96 -10.24
CA GLY A 137 15.06 9.50 -11.61
C GLY A 137 14.90 8.00 -11.83
N THR A 138 13.66 7.56 -11.96
CA THR A 138 13.24 6.67 -13.06
C THR A 138 11.73 6.81 -13.16
N THR A 139 11.25 7.43 -14.23
CA THR A 139 9.82 7.42 -14.59
C THR A 139 9.39 5.96 -14.64
N THR A 140 8.61 5.51 -13.65
CA THR A 140 8.14 4.12 -13.59
C THR A 140 7.09 3.90 -14.67
N GLN A 141 7.54 3.52 -15.86
CA GLN A 141 6.72 2.89 -16.90
C GLN A 141 7.42 1.63 -17.38
N ALA A 142 7.72 0.72 -16.45
CA ALA A 142 8.32 -0.58 -16.75
C ALA A 142 7.85 -1.64 -15.74
N ALA A 143 6.55 -1.89 -15.67
CA ALA A 143 6.03 -3.05 -14.93
C ALA A 143 4.70 -3.62 -15.49
N THR A 144 4.34 -3.34 -16.75
CA THR A 144 3.13 -3.93 -17.39
C THR A 144 3.45 -4.84 -18.59
N GLU A 145 4.69 -4.88 -19.08
CA GLU A 145 5.05 -5.66 -20.29
C GLU A 145 5.49 -7.11 -20.03
N ARG A 146 5.38 -7.67 -18.81
CA ARG A 146 5.73 -9.08 -18.54
C ARG A 146 4.56 -9.99 -18.13
N ARG A 147 3.36 -9.73 -18.65
CA ARG A 147 2.21 -10.66 -18.54
C ARG A 147 1.60 -11.07 -19.88
N THR A 148 2.29 -10.84 -20.99
CA THR A 148 1.95 -11.44 -22.29
C THR A 148 3.21 -12.02 -22.94
N SER A 149 3.63 -13.19 -22.48
CA SER A 149 4.54 -14.09 -23.19
C SER A 149 4.23 -15.52 -22.79
#